data_AF-A0A1W6CNP6-F1
#
_entry.id   AF-A0A1W6CNP6-F1
#
_cell.length_a   1.000
_cell.length_b   1.000
_cell.length_c   1.000
_cell.angle_alpha   90.00
_cell.angle_beta   90.00
_cell.angle_gamma   90.00
#
_symmetry.space_group_name_H-M   'P 1'
#
loop_
_entity.id
_entity.type
_entity.pdbx_description
1 polymer ?
#
loop_
_entity_poly.entity_id
_entity_poly.type
_entity_poly.pdbx_seq_one_letter_code
_entity_poly.pdbx_strand_id
1 'polypeptide(L)'
;MAMRRILLLALAAVFVTAAQAAPPARTPLSAQDKADIARAEEYLNGVTTLKARFLQVSPNGTSVEGDAYLSRPGKLRLQYDPPSPLLVVADGSFLIVHDSQLGEPSYIPLGSTPAGILVRPGVKLDGGDVAVTRVTRQPGVVRISVVEADDAAAGEITLVFSDKPFALRQWLVKDAQHQVTTVSLYQAQSGLSLDSKLFEFKNPKFTAPSLNTGN
;
A
#
# COMPACT_ATOMS: atom_id res chain seq x y z
N MET A 1 -46.03 64.40 -20.96
CA MET A 1 -45.99 62.92 -21.04
C MET A 1 -44.65 62.55 -21.68
N ALA A 2 -43.64 62.22 -20.88
CA ALA A 2 -42.25 62.09 -21.34
C ALA A 2 -41.87 60.62 -21.58
N MET A 3 -41.31 60.37 -22.75
CA MET A 3 -40.95 59.07 -23.32
C MET A 3 -39.68 58.50 -22.65
N ARG A 4 -39.78 57.34 -21.99
CA ARG A 4 -38.62 56.61 -21.44
C ARG A 4 -38.16 55.54 -22.44
N ARG A 5 -36.98 55.78 -23.03
CA ARG A 5 -36.24 54.85 -23.87
C ARG A 5 -35.66 53.73 -23.00
N ILE A 6 -35.97 52.48 -23.30
CA ILE A 6 -35.41 51.30 -22.64
C ILE A 6 -34.15 50.90 -23.43
N LEU A 7 -33.00 51.00 -22.77
CA LEU A 7 -31.70 50.61 -23.29
C LEU A 7 -31.52 49.09 -23.10
N LEU A 8 -31.44 48.33 -24.18
CA LEU A 8 -31.12 46.89 -24.16
C LEU A 8 -29.61 46.72 -23.96
N LEU A 9 -29.19 46.24 -22.79
CA LEU A 9 -27.82 45.76 -22.55
C LEU A 9 -27.68 44.34 -23.15
N ALA A 10 -26.81 44.20 -24.14
CA ALA A 10 -26.41 42.92 -24.69
C ALA A 10 -25.47 42.20 -23.70
N LEU A 11 -25.89 41.05 -23.18
CA LEU A 11 -25.09 40.19 -22.33
C LEU A 11 -24.20 39.30 -23.21
N ALA A 12 -22.91 39.63 -23.29
CA ALA A 12 -21.92 38.77 -23.96
C ALA A 12 -21.60 37.58 -23.05
N ALA A 13 -22.04 36.39 -23.44
CA ALA A 13 -21.68 35.13 -22.78
C ALA A 13 -20.22 34.79 -23.10
N VAL A 14 -19.33 34.93 -22.12
CA VAL A 14 -17.96 34.41 -22.20
C VAL A 14 -18.03 32.91 -21.93
N PHE A 15 -17.93 32.11 -22.98
CA PHE A 15 -17.71 30.67 -22.85
C PHE A 15 -16.27 30.44 -22.41
N VAL A 16 -16.05 30.15 -21.13
CA VAL A 16 -14.79 29.61 -20.64
C VAL A 16 -14.69 28.16 -21.13
N THR A 17 -13.87 27.92 -22.16
CA THR A 17 -13.54 26.57 -22.58
C THR A 17 -12.69 25.92 -21.48
N ALA A 18 -13.27 24.99 -20.74
CA ALA A 18 -12.52 24.14 -19.82
C ALA A 18 -11.51 23.34 -20.65
N ALA A 19 -10.22 23.68 -20.51
CA ALA A 19 -9.14 22.89 -21.07
C ALA A 19 -9.16 21.52 -20.39
N GLN A 20 -9.63 20.50 -21.11
CA GLN A 20 -9.57 19.12 -20.65
C GLN A 20 -8.09 18.73 -20.58
N ALA A 21 -7.56 18.61 -19.37
CA ALA A 21 -6.21 18.11 -19.15
C ALA A 21 -6.12 16.69 -19.71
N ALA A 22 -5.25 16.47 -20.69
CA ALA A 22 -4.98 15.13 -21.19
C ALA A 22 -4.44 14.26 -20.05
N PRO A 23 -4.90 13.00 -19.91
CA PRO A 23 -4.38 12.10 -18.90
C PRO A 23 -2.86 11.96 -19.07
N PRO A 24 -2.09 11.85 -17.97
CA PRO A 24 -0.63 11.76 -18.04
C PRO A 24 -0.22 10.58 -18.94
N ALA A 25 0.62 10.86 -19.94
CA ALA A 25 1.13 9.86 -20.85
C ALA A 25 1.98 8.84 -20.09
N ARG A 26 1.52 7.58 -20.06
CA ARG A 26 2.28 6.47 -19.47
C ARG A 26 3.50 6.19 -20.36
N THR A 27 4.71 6.21 -19.79
CA THR A 27 5.91 5.86 -20.55
C THR A 27 5.82 4.39 -20.96
N PRO A 28 5.97 4.06 -22.26
CA PRO A 28 5.89 2.67 -22.69
C PRO A 28 7.02 1.84 -22.06
N LEU A 29 6.67 0.69 -21.49
CA LEU A 29 7.63 -0.22 -20.87
C LEU A 29 8.56 -0.82 -21.92
N SER A 30 9.87 -0.74 -21.66
CA SER A 30 10.89 -1.38 -22.50
C SER A 30 10.86 -2.91 -22.34
N ALA A 31 11.53 -3.64 -23.25
CA ALA A 31 11.68 -5.09 -23.12
C ALA A 31 12.38 -5.49 -21.80
N GLN A 32 13.33 -4.67 -21.34
CA GLN A 32 14.02 -4.90 -20.08
C GLN A 32 13.11 -4.66 -18.87
N ASP A 33 12.22 -3.65 -18.93
CA ASP A 33 11.24 -3.41 -17.86
C ASP A 33 10.31 -4.59 -17.71
N LYS A 34 9.79 -5.12 -18.83
CA LYS A 34 8.94 -6.32 -18.82
C LYS A 34 9.66 -7.54 -18.24
N ALA A 35 10.95 -7.71 -18.52
CA ALA A 35 11.73 -8.80 -17.95
C ALA A 35 11.89 -8.67 -16.43
N ASP A 36 12.16 -7.47 -15.92
CA ASP A 36 12.27 -7.25 -14.47
C ASP A 36 10.93 -7.35 -13.75
N ILE A 37 9.84 -6.91 -14.39
CA ILE A 37 8.47 -7.11 -13.90
C ILE A 37 8.16 -8.61 -13.79
N ALA A 38 8.46 -9.41 -14.82
CA ALA A 38 8.23 -10.84 -14.79
C ALA A 38 9.03 -11.53 -13.66
N ARG A 39 10.30 -11.14 -13.44
CA ARG A 39 11.10 -11.62 -12.30
C ARG A 39 10.50 -11.25 -10.94
N ALA A 40 9.95 -10.04 -10.82
CA ALA A 40 9.26 -9.58 -9.62
C ALA A 40 7.98 -10.37 -9.37
N GLU A 41 7.15 -10.58 -10.38
CA GLU A 41 5.95 -11.40 -10.30
C GLU A 41 6.29 -12.85 -9.91
N GLU A 42 7.30 -13.46 -10.55
CA GLU A 42 7.77 -14.81 -10.23
C GLU A 42 8.22 -14.91 -8.76
N TYR A 43 9.08 -14.00 -8.31
CA TYR A 43 9.55 -13.96 -6.93
C TYR A 43 8.38 -13.80 -5.94
N LEU A 44 7.50 -12.82 -6.19
CA LEU A 44 6.39 -12.54 -5.30
C LEU A 44 5.46 -13.75 -5.25
N ASN A 45 5.10 -14.35 -6.38
CA ASN A 45 4.23 -15.52 -6.39
C ASN A 45 4.89 -16.78 -5.79
N GLY A 46 6.22 -16.89 -5.81
CA GLY A 46 6.95 -17.97 -5.16
C GLY A 46 7.00 -17.88 -3.62
N VAL A 47 6.78 -16.70 -3.03
CA VAL A 47 6.80 -16.50 -1.57
C VAL A 47 5.39 -16.68 -1.00
N THR A 48 5.04 -17.88 -0.54
CA THR A 48 3.74 -18.14 0.10
C THR A 48 3.72 -17.70 1.55
N THR A 49 4.82 -17.94 2.29
CA THR A 49 5.01 -17.47 3.67
C THR A 49 6.35 -16.76 3.80
N LEU A 50 6.40 -15.77 4.69
CA LEU A 50 7.61 -15.00 5.01
C LEU A 50 7.60 -14.63 6.49
N LYS A 51 8.76 -14.78 7.14
CA LYS A 51 9.10 -14.11 8.39
C LYS A 51 10.33 -13.24 8.14
N ALA A 52 10.32 -12.00 8.63
CA ALA A 52 11.46 -11.11 8.56
C ALA A 52 11.46 -10.16 9.77
N ARG A 53 12.62 -9.58 10.04
CA ARG A 53 12.68 -8.33 10.79
C ARG A 53 12.46 -7.17 9.85
N PHE A 54 11.90 -6.07 10.34
CA PHE A 54 11.75 -4.87 9.55
C PHE A 54 12.24 -3.63 10.28
N LEU A 55 12.66 -2.64 9.49
CA LEU A 55 12.86 -1.26 9.89
C LEU A 55 11.92 -0.38 9.07
N GLN A 56 11.00 0.30 9.72
CA GLN A 56 10.13 1.28 9.10
C GLN A 56 10.69 2.68 9.33
N VAL A 57 10.70 3.50 8.29
CA VAL A 57 10.94 4.94 8.37
C VAL A 57 9.66 5.66 7.96
N SER A 58 9.10 6.41 8.89
CA SER A 58 7.89 7.22 8.70
C SER A 58 8.20 8.54 7.96
N PRO A 59 7.18 9.24 7.42
CA PRO A 59 7.38 10.49 6.68
C PRO A 59 8.11 11.59 7.46
N ASN A 60 7.98 11.58 8.79
CA ASN A 60 8.66 12.52 9.69
C ASN A 60 10.12 12.10 10.04
N GLY A 61 10.64 11.04 9.42
CA GLY A 61 11.98 10.48 9.67
C GLY A 61 12.07 9.56 10.89
N THR A 62 11.00 9.40 11.67
CA THR A 62 10.99 8.48 12.81
C THR A 62 11.17 7.06 12.31
N SER A 63 12.05 6.32 12.98
CA SER A 63 12.35 4.94 12.64
C SER A 63 11.91 3.99 13.75
N VAL A 64 11.28 2.89 13.37
CA VAL A 64 10.80 1.85 14.30
C VAL A 64 11.08 0.47 13.72
N GLU A 65 11.34 -0.50 14.57
CA GLU A 65 11.62 -1.87 14.17
C GLU A 65 10.56 -2.85 14.67
N GLY A 66 10.59 -4.06 14.12
CA GLY A 66 9.71 -5.12 14.56
C GLY A 66 9.84 -6.41 13.74
N ASP A 67 8.86 -7.27 13.92
CA ASP A 67 8.70 -8.50 13.15
C ASP A 67 7.61 -8.33 12.07
N ALA A 68 7.95 -8.78 10.86
CA ALA A 68 7.03 -8.89 9.74
C ALA A 68 6.71 -10.37 9.47
N TYR A 69 5.42 -10.67 9.39
CA TYR A 69 4.90 -11.98 8.98
C TYR A 69 3.99 -11.80 7.78
N LEU A 70 4.12 -12.64 6.78
CA LEU A 70 3.25 -12.65 5.62
C LEU A 70 2.86 -14.08 5.30
N SER A 71 1.58 -14.27 4.99
CA SER A 71 1.01 -15.52 4.53
C SER A 71 0.01 -15.20 3.42
N ARG A 72 0.33 -15.59 2.19
CA ARG A 72 -0.56 -15.39 1.06
C ARG A 72 -1.67 -16.44 1.03
N PRO A 73 -2.88 -16.07 0.57
CA PRO A 73 -3.28 -14.72 0.18
C PRO A 73 -3.78 -13.87 1.37
N GLY A 74 -3.58 -12.56 1.25
CA GLY A 74 -4.27 -11.53 2.04
C GLY A 74 -3.75 -11.29 3.46
N LYS A 75 -2.81 -12.08 3.98
CA LYS A 75 -2.38 -11.98 5.38
C LYS A 75 -1.01 -11.34 5.54
N LEU A 76 -0.96 -10.35 6.42
CA LEU A 76 0.24 -9.60 6.81
C LEU A 76 0.14 -9.29 8.30
N ARG A 77 1.27 -9.26 8.99
CA ARG A 77 1.38 -8.71 10.33
C ARG A 77 2.68 -7.93 10.44
N LEU A 78 2.61 -6.66 10.83
CA LEU A 78 3.74 -5.89 11.30
C LEU A 78 3.56 -5.68 12.80
N GLN A 79 4.41 -6.33 13.58
CA GLN A 79 4.43 -6.23 15.03
C GLN A 79 5.66 -5.43 15.43
N TYR A 80 5.42 -4.23 15.96
CA TYR A 80 6.50 -3.30 16.32
C TYR A 80 7.09 -3.67 17.67
N ASP A 81 8.39 -3.43 17.82
CA ASP A 81 9.08 -3.63 19.09
C ASP A 81 8.68 -2.54 20.10
N PRO A 82 8.74 -2.85 21.41
CA PRO A 82 8.62 -1.83 22.44
C PRO A 82 9.63 -0.68 22.24
N PRO A 83 9.26 0.57 22.56
CA PRO A 83 8.04 0.99 23.25
C PRO A 83 6.85 1.27 22.32
N SER A 84 6.93 0.93 21.02
CA SER A 84 5.84 1.21 20.09
C SER A 84 4.60 0.37 20.43
N PRO A 85 3.42 0.99 20.63
CA PRO A 85 2.16 0.28 20.86
C PRO A 85 1.46 -0.15 19.57
N LEU A 86 2.09 0.08 18.41
CA LEU A 86 1.47 -0.10 17.11
C LEU A 86 1.43 -1.57 16.69
N LEU A 87 0.32 -1.95 16.08
CA LEU A 87 0.11 -3.25 15.44
C LEU A 87 -0.62 -3.03 14.12
N VAL A 88 -0.07 -3.62 13.05
CA VAL A 88 -0.72 -3.67 11.74
C VAL A 88 -0.99 -5.12 11.37
N VAL A 89 -2.24 -5.45 11.05
CA VAL A 89 -2.66 -6.80 10.65
C VAL A 89 -3.51 -6.72 9.40
N ALA A 90 -3.16 -7.48 8.36
CA ALA A 90 -4.09 -7.80 7.28
C ALA A 90 -4.66 -9.20 7.53
N ASP A 91 -5.99 -9.31 7.57
CA ASP A 91 -6.71 -10.55 7.89
C ASP A 91 -7.26 -11.27 6.64
N GLY A 92 -7.05 -10.69 5.46
CA GLY A 92 -7.60 -11.13 4.17
C GLY A 92 -8.71 -10.23 3.63
N SER A 93 -9.35 -9.44 4.48
CA SER A 93 -10.41 -8.48 4.09
C SER A 93 -9.99 -7.04 4.37
N PHE A 94 -9.42 -6.78 5.54
CA PHE A 94 -9.06 -5.46 6.00
C PHE A 94 -7.57 -5.38 6.36
N LEU A 95 -6.99 -4.21 6.13
CA LEU A 95 -5.80 -3.75 6.83
C LEU A 95 -6.26 -3.06 8.13
N ILE A 96 -5.93 -3.67 9.25
CA ILE A 96 -6.26 -3.24 10.60
C ILE A 96 -5.03 -2.56 11.19
N VAL A 97 -5.18 -1.30 11.57
CA VAL A 97 -4.13 -0.51 12.24
C VAL A 97 -4.61 -0.19 13.64
N HIS A 98 -3.87 -0.65 14.65
CA HIS A 98 -4.23 -0.49 16.04
C HIS A 98 -3.03 0.01 16.85
N ASP A 99 -3.20 1.14 17.51
CA ASP A 99 -2.29 1.63 18.54
C ASP A 99 -2.94 1.30 19.89
N SER A 100 -2.33 0.43 20.69
CA SER A 100 -2.93 0.01 21.97
C SER A 100 -3.04 1.12 23.03
N GLN A 101 -2.39 2.26 22.82
CA GLN A 101 -2.48 3.43 23.70
C GLN A 101 -3.54 4.43 23.24
N LEU A 102 -4.09 4.27 22.04
CA LEU A 102 -5.00 5.24 21.41
C LEU A 102 -6.30 4.58 20.91
N GLY A 103 -7.42 5.28 21.08
CA GLY A 103 -8.64 5.13 20.27
C GLY A 103 -9.22 3.72 20.06
N GLU A 104 -9.88 3.57 18.90
CA GLU A 104 -10.36 2.30 18.34
C GLU A 104 -9.43 1.89 17.19
N PRO A 105 -9.31 0.59 16.87
CA PRO A 105 -8.62 0.14 15.67
C PRO A 105 -9.26 0.72 14.40
N SER A 106 -8.43 1.11 13.44
CA SER A 106 -8.85 1.52 12.10
C SER A 106 -8.94 0.30 11.18
N TYR A 107 -10.04 0.16 10.45
CA TYR A 107 -10.26 -0.91 9.46
C TYR A 107 -10.33 -0.30 8.07
N ILE A 108 -9.37 -0.67 7.21
CA ILE A 108 -9.28 -0.16 5.84
C ILE A 108 -9.44 -1.36 4.89
N PRO A 109 -10.33 -1.33 3.89
CA PRO A 109 -10.44 -2.43 2.92
C PRO A 109 -9.08 -2.71 2.29
N LEU A 110 -8.59 -3.96 2.42
CA LEU A 110 -7.21 -4.30 2.04
C LEU A 110 -6.92 -4.00 0.57
N GLY A 111 -7.90 -4.26 -0.31
CA GLY A 111 -7.81 -3.98 -1.74
C GLY A 111 -7.72 -2.49 -2.10
N SER A 112 -8.05 -1.59 -1.17
CA SER A 112 -7.91 -0.14 -1.35
C SER A 112 -6.59 0.40 -0.79
N THR A 113 -5.68 -0.48 -0.38
CA THR A 113 -4.37 -0.08 0.16
C THR A 113 -3.24 -0.50 -0.78
N PRO A 114 -2.23 0.35 -1.02
CA PRO A 114 -1.05 -0.05 -1.79
C PRO A 114 -0.33 -1.28 -1.18
N ALA A 115 -0.41 -1.46 0.15
CA ALA A 115 0.12 -2.63 0.84
C ALA A 115 -0.61 -3.94 0.48
N GLY A 116 -1.88 -3.88 0.08
CA GLY A 116 -2.65 -5.04 -0.36
C GLY A 116 -2.03 -5.76 -1.58
N ILE A 117 -1.30 -5.02 -2.43
CA ILE A 117 -0.56 -5.57 -3.57
C ILE A 117 0.50 -6.59 -3.11
N LEU A 118 1.09 -6.40 -1.93
CA LEU A 118 2.09 -7.34 -1.40
C LEU A 118 1.51 -8.71 -1.08
N VAL A 119 0.23 -8.80 -0.74
CA VAL A 119 -0.38 -10.03 -0.20
C VAL A 119 -1.48 -10.61 -1.07
N ARG A 120 -1.89 -9.95 -2.15
CA ARG A 120 -2.95 -10.46 -3.04
C ARG A 120 -2.60 -11.82 -3.67
N PRO A 121 -3.61 -12.65 -3.98
CA PRO A 121 -3.38 -13.89 -4.73
C PRO A 121 -2.89 -13.57 -6.14
N GLY A 122 -1.90 -14.32 -6.64
CA GLY A 122 -1.43 -14.21 -8.03
C GLY A 122 -1.01 -12.79 -8.41
N VAL A 123 0.05 -12.27 -7.80
CA VAL A 123 0.56 -10.93 -8.06
C VAL A 123 0.91 -10.79 -9.54
N LYS A 124 0.20 -9.87 -10.21
CA LYS A 124 0.43 -9.42 -11.57
C LYS A 124 0.60 -7.90 -11.53
N LEU A 125 1.81 -7.41 -11.75
CA LEU A 125 2.20 -6.01 -11.58
C LEU A 125 1.90 -5.15 -12.82
N ASP A 126 1.65 -5.78 -13.98
CA ASP A 126 1.24 -5.08 -15.21
C ASP A 126 0.09 -5.81 -15.95
N GLY A 127 -0.78 -5.04 -16.61
CA GLY A 127 -1.89 -5.58 -17.40
C GLY A 127 -2.95 -6.36 -16.58
N GLY A 128 -3.15 -5.97 -15.32
CA GLY A 128 -4.19 -6.49 -14.42
C GLY A 128 -4.82 -5.35 -13.62
N ASP A 129 -5.04 -5.59 -12.34
CA ASP A 129 -5.64 -4.62 -11.40
C ASP A 129 -4.71 -3.46 -11.04
N VAL A 130 -3.41 -3.59 -11.30
CA VAL A 130 -2.40 -2.55 -11.06
C VAL A 130 -1.69 -2.19 -12.35
N ALA A 131 -1.10 -0.99 -12.34
CA ALA A 131 -0.30 -0.48 -13.47
C ALA A 131 1.09 -0.04 -13.00
N VAL A 132 2.11 -0.46 -13.73
CA VAL A 132 3.50 0.00 -13.51
C VAL A 132 3.61 1.46 -13.94
N THR A 133 4.05 2.31 -13.00
CA THR A 133 4.33 3.73 -13.25
C THR A 133 5.79 3.98 -13.57
N ARG A 134 6.71 3.17 -13.00
CA ARG A 134 8.14 3.37 -13.14
C ARG A 134 8.95 2.13 -12.83
N VAL A 135 9.98 1.87 -13.64
CA VAL A 135 11.03 0.88 -13.35
C VAL A 135 12.37 1.60 -13.32
N THR A 136 13.15 1.44 -12.24
CA THR A 136 14.52 1.98 -12.16
C THR A 136 15.52 0.92 -11.74
N ARG A 137 16.76 1.08 -12.22
CA ARG A 137 17.86 0.17 -11.97
C ARG A 137 19.03 0.94 -11.39
N GLN A 138 19.63 0.37 -10.36
CA GLN A 138 20.91 0.80 -9.78
C GLN A 138 21.78 -0.44 -9.60
N PRO A 139 23.10 -0.30 -9.40
CA PRO A 139 23.96 -1.45 -9.16
C PRO A 139 23.41 -2.34 -8.03
N GLY A 140 23.05 -3.59 -8.38
CA GLY A 140 22.50 -4.58 -7.44
C GLY A 140 21.04 -4.37 -7.03
N VAL A 141 20.32 -3.37 -7.57
CA VAL A 141 18.96 -3.02 -7.13
C VAL A 141 18.02 -2.74 -8.30
N VAL A 142 16.83 -3.31 -8.25
CA VAL A 142 15.71 -3.02 -9.17
C VAL A 142 14.56 -2.44 -8.36
N ARG A 143 13.94 -1.36 -8.85
CA ARG A 143 12.73 -0.76 -8.25
C ARG A 143 11.59 -0.76 -9.25
N ILE A 144 10.41 -1.17 -8.79
CA ILE A 144 9.19 -1.18 -9.59
C ILE A 144 8.12 -0.44 -8.80
N SER A 145 7.65 0.67 -9.34
CA SER A 145 6.56 1.47 -8.79
C SER A 145 5.26 1.10 -9.50
N VAL A 146 4.21 0.86 -8.71
CA VAL A 146 2.87 0.51 -9.19
C VAL A 146 1.80 1.29 -8.44
N VAL A 147 0.68 1.51 -9.12
CA VAL A 147 -0.57 2.09 -8.58
C VAL A 147 -1.72 1.15 -8.90
N GLU A 148 -2.83 1.24 -8.17
CA GLU A 148 -4.08 0.58 -8.60
C GLU A 148 -4.52 1.18 -9.96
N ALA A 149 -4.95 0.32 -10.87
CA ALA A 149 -5.25 0.71 -12.25
C ALA A 149 -6.56 1.50 -12.36
N ASP A 150 -7.50 1.27 -11.45
CA ASP A 150 -8.80 1.93 -11.35
C ASP A 150 -8.78 3.13 -10.39
N ASP A 151 -7.88 3.17 -9.41
CA ASP A 151 -7.69 4.29 -8.49
C ASP A 151 -6.21 4.61 -8.23
N ALA A 152 -5.59 5.34 -9.17
CA ALA A 152 -4.23 5.83 -8.98
C ALA A 152 -4.08 6.86 -7.84
N ALA A 153 -5.18 7.44 -7.34
CA ALA A 153 -5.15 8.40 -6.24
C ALA A 153 -5.07 7.72 -4.87
N ALA A 154 -5.35 6.41 -4.78
CA ALA A 154 -5.18 5.62 -3.55
C ALA A 154 -3.73 5.54 -3.05
N GLY A 155 -2.76 5.83 -3.93
CA GLY A 155 -1.34 5.88 -3.60
C GLY A 155 -0.49 5.03 -4.54
N GLU A 156 0.83 5.08 -4.32
CA GLU A 156 1.83 4.31 -5.07
C GLU A 156 2.60 3.41 -4.11
N ILE A 157 2.82 2.15 -4.49
CA ILE A 157 3.80 1.28 -3.84
C ILE A 157 5.02 1.10 -4.75
N THR A 158 6.21 1.31 -4.19
CA THR A 158 7.47 0.99 -4.85
C THR A 158 8.10 -0.22 -4.20
N LEU A 159 8.24 -1.30 -4.95
CA LEU A 159 8.90 -2.53 -4.54
C LEU A 159 10.38 -2.44 -4.91
N VAL A 160 11.25 -2.79 -3.96
CA VAL A 160 12.71 -2.72 -4.12
C VAL A 160 13.29 -4.12 -3.95
N PHE A 161 13.94 -4.60 -5.00
CA PHE A 161 14.55 -5.93 -5.06
C PHE A 161 16.07 -5.82 -5.08
N SER A 162 16.76 -6.71 -4.35
CA SER A 162 18.16 -7.02 -4.67
C SER A 162 18.21 -7.82 -5.98
N ASP A 163 19.25 -7.65 -6.80
CA ASP A 163 19.33 -8.35 -8.10
C ASP A 163 19.90 -9.78 -7.96
N LYS A 164 20.86 -9.99 -7.05
CA LYS A 164 21.58 -11.26 -6.86
C LYS A 164 21.84 -11.56 -5.37
N PRO A 165 21.10 -12.50 -4.74
CA PRO A 165 19.91 -13.16 -5.27
C PRO A 165 18.75 -12.18 -5.48
N PHE A 166 17.84 -12.51 -6.40
CA PHE A 166 16.65 -11.70 -6.63
C PHE A 166 15.67 -11.84 -5.47
N ALA A 167 15.49 -10.78 -4.69
CA ALA A 167 14.65 -10.84 -3.49
C ALA A 167 14.11 -9.47 -3.11
N LEU A 168 12.85 -9.42 -2.66
CA LEU A 168 12.25 -8.21 -2.10
C LEU A 168 13.01 -7.84 -0.81
N ARG A 169 13.55 -6.63 -0.79
CA ARG A 169 14.30 -6.08 0.35
C ARG A 169 13.59 -4.94 1.03
N GLN A 170 12.74 -4.21 0.31
CA GLN A 170 12.10 -3.03 0.84
C GLN A 170 10.85 -2.73 0.01
N TRP A 171 9.85 -2.11 0.64
CA TRP A 171 8.78 -1.42 -0.07
C TRP A 171 8.61 -0.01 0.47
N LEU A 172 8.12 0.88 -0.39
CA LEU A 172 7.75 2.25 -0.03
C LEU A 172 6.28 2.43 -0.37
N VAL A 173 5.50 2.98 0.55
CA VAL A 173 4.13 3.40 0.31
C VAL A 173 4.10 4.91 0.28
N LYS A 174 3.61 5.48 -0.81
CA LYS A 174 3.34 6.90 -0.98
C LYS A 174 1.83 7.11 -1.00
N ASP A 175 1.31 7.85 -0.03
CA ASP A 175 -0.14 8.12 0.07
C ASP A 175 -0.59 9.31 -0.81
N ALA A 176 -1.89 9.61 -0.74
CA ALA A 176 -2.53 10.71 -1.46
C ALA A 176 -2.00 12.10 -1.06
N GLN A 177 -1.39 12.23 0.12
CA GLN A 177 -0.74 13.46 0.60
C GLN A 177 0.74 13.50 0.21
N HIS A 178 1.20 12.55 -0.62
CA HIS A 178 2.60 12.37 -1.03
C HIS A 178 3.55 12.08 0.14
N GLN A 179 3.04 11.66 1.29
CA GLN A 179 3.87 11.20 2.39
C GLN A 179 4.38 9.80 2.10
N VAL A 180 5.65 9.54 2.42
CA VAL A 180 6.32 8.28 2.10
C VAL A 180 6.65 7.54 3.39
N THR A 181 6.13 6.33 3.51
CA THR A 181 6.55 5.35 4.52
C THR A 181 7.41 4.30 3.84
N THR A 182 8.60 4.05 4.39
CA THR A 182 9.52 3.02 3.90
C THR A 182 9.56 1.86 4.87
N VAL A 183 9.52 0.62 4.39
CA VAL A 183 9.73 -0.58 5.20
C VAL A 183 10.84 -1.41 4.55
N SER A 184 11.92 -1.60 5.28
CA SER A 184 13.07 -2.42 4.89
C SER A 184 13.04 -3.75 5.62
N LEU A 185 13.23 -4.85 4.89
CA LEU A 185 13.24 -6.22 5.40
C LEU A 185 14.66 -6.74 5.56
N TYR A 186 14.94 -7.36 6.71
CA TYR A 186 16.19 -8.06 6.98
C TYR A 186 15.94 -9.38 7.69
N GLN A 187 16.92 -10.30 7.64
CA GLN A 187 16.78 -11.66 8.17
C GLN A 187 15.54 -12.42 7.65
N ALA A 188 15.19 -12.18 6.38
CA ALA A 188 14.03 -12.77 5.74
C ALA A 188 14.18 -14.29 5.54
N GLN A 189 13.14 -15.04 5.90
CA GLN A 189 13.01 -16.48 5.74
C GLN A 189 11.64 -16.79 5.13
N SER A 190 11.62 -17.52 4.01
CA SER A 190 10.40 -17.92 3.31
C SER A 190 10.14 -19.42 3.42
N GLY A 191 8.91 -19.85 3.13
CA GLY A 191 8.53 -21.27 3.11
C GLY A 191 8.39 -21.91 4.50
N LEU A 192 8.31 -21.10 5.55
CA LEU A 192 8.09 -21.53 6.92
C LEU A 192 6.61 -21.84 7.17
N SER A 193 6.32 -22.74 8.12
CA SER A 193 4.97 -22.86 8.67
C SER A 193 4.73 -21.74 9.68
N LEU A 194 3.66 -20.96 9.48
CA LEU A 194 3.25 -19.87 10.37
C LEU A 194 1.91 -20.23 11.02
N ASP A 195 1.75 -19.95 12.32
CA ASP A 195 0.46 -20.12 13.00
C ASP A 195 -0.56 -19.13 12.40
N SER A 196 -1.73 -19.63 11.99
CA SER A 196 -2.79 -18.81 11.43
C SER A 196 -3.26 -17.71 12.38
N LYS A 197 -3.15 -17.94 13.69
CA LYS A 197 -3.52 -16.99 14.75
C LYS A 197 -2.67 -15.73 14.75
N LEU A 198 -1.49 -15.73 14.12
CA LEU A 198 -0.67 -14.52 13.97
C LEU A 198 -1.43 -13.41 13.21
N PHE A 199 -2.32 -13.81 12.31
CA PHE A 199 -3.04 -12.90 11.41
C PHE A 199 -4.46 -12.59 11.89
N GLU A 200 -4.85 -13.08 13.07
CA GLU A 200 -6.12 -12.74 13.69
C GLU A 200 -5.94 -11.50 14.56
N PHE A 201 -6.67 -10.44 14.25
CA PHE A 201 -6.76 -9.29 15.15
C PHE A 201 -7.81 -9.57 16.23
N LYS A 202 -7.39 -9.56 17.50
CA LYS A 202 -8.29 -9.67 18.66
C LYS A 202 -8.53 -8.29 19.23
N ASN A 203 -9.71 -7.72 18.97
CA ASN A 203 -10.06 -6.44 19.56
C ASN A 203 -10.18 -6.57 21.10
N PRO A 204 -9.35 -5.88 21.89
CA PRO A 204 -9.36 -5.99 23.35
C PRO A 204 -10.69 -5.56 23.99
N LYS A 205 -11.54 -4.80 23.28
CA LYS A 205 -12.87 -4.39 23.79
C LYS A 205 -13.94 -5.48 23.64
N PHE A 206 -13.69 -6.51 22.82
CA PHE A 206 -14.66 -7.58 22.53
C PHE A 206 -14.21 -8.98 22.98
N THR A 207 -13.08 -9.09 23.67
CA THR A 207 -12.72 -10.32 24.37
C THR A 207 -13.57 -10.47 25.63
N ALA A 208 -14.76 -11.06 25.46
CA ALA A 208 -15.80 -11.48 26.43
C ALA A 208 -15.93 -10.66 27.74
N PRO A 209 -17.10 -10.09 28.07
CA PRO A 209 -17.35 -9.55 29.41
C PRO A 209 -17.12 -10.67 30.44
N SER A 210 -16.38 -10.38 31.52
CA SER A 210 -16.42 -11.22 32.69
C SER A 210 -17.88 -11.28 33.15
N LEU A 211 -18.52 -12.44 32.98
CA LEU A 211 -19.79 -12.71 33.63
C LEU A 211 -19.50 -12.68 35.13
N ASN A 212 -19.76 -11.53 35.73
CA ASN A 212 -19.69 -11.32 37.16
C ASN A 212 -20.82 -12.17 37.77
N THR A 213 -20.57 -13.46 37.96
CA THR A 213 -21.42 -14.37 38.71
C THR A 213 -21.13 -14.14 40.18
N GLY A 214 -21.58 -12.97 40.65
CA GLY A 214 -21.61 -12.64 42.07
C GLY A 214 -22.71 -13.43 42.76
N ASN A 215 -22.28 -14.17 43.79
CA ASN A 215 -23.03 -14.96 44.78
C ASN A 215 -24.40 -14.41 45.19
#